data_AF-A0A1H6TNX6-F1
#
_entry.id   AF-A0A1H6TNX6-F1
#
_cell.length_a   1.000
_cell.length_b   1.000
_cell.length_c   1.000
_cell.angle_alpha   90.00
_cell.angle_beta   90.00
_cell.angle_gamma   90.00
#
_symmetry.space_group_name_H-M   'P 1'
#
loop_
_entity.id
_entity.type
_entity.pdbx_description
1 polymer ?
#
loop_
_entity_poly.entity_id
_entity_poly.type
_entity_poly.pdbx_seq_one_letter_code
_entity_poly.pdbx_strand_id
1 'polypeptide(L)'
;MGPTACILAGTNPASRLIGLVLLIHGLFGCSGLRSNPNGVIASFPGKEALQKDAADVFSDPIQVGVFFMPSWNVSGNPMQDIDSFWSCLRGRENCRFLADKGAWGPNGRIYTTKYPYEGPFLDKMPAKQLKGFYKRDDPEVVRTQLDFMYDYGIDFFAYNWFFGRHYYYHRNFAPQSDVYYPKGWKIDAARDGRVAVPGVEEWTDQLDVLLQENYKRPEGKRLKFALNWCDDSEDRWIQWLRMASPENLRSKTNYRGETPDKDLYLRVHDKITLLWIDKYFHRSDYLTDEIGRPVVYFYFPHDTEARASYYGVRLNELLQRSQNLAKKAGFPGIKFIAVTSGAMTSSLQAYGMPTSWKPFDPDKPWKGGNYSDRLLFQDYVPRLKDLGFEGLTAYIYHDFYDQNNKSYADMRKTYRGHWDKWSAYFRDDDQFDYQVPVAMGWDRRPAGGTWPQKSGLPSEPLKDRVRSDKSTFKAKLTDAREVLLENRSSNGNTLMVCCWNEYLEGNHIEPSRGHGFDYLEAIREVLSP
;
A
#
# COMPACT_ATOMS: atom_id res chain seq x y z
N MET A 1 4.73 -16.72 3.59
CA MET A 1 4.45 -15.58 4.49
C MET A 1 4.18 -14.43 3.55
N GLY A 2 2.91 -14.05 3.40
CA GLY A 2 2.48 -13.00 2.47
C GLY A 2 2.41 -11.64 3.16
N PRO A 3 2.30 -10.53 2.40
CA PRO A 3 1.99 -9.24 2.98
C PRO A 3 0.60 -9.36 3.61
N THR A 4 0.54 -9.23 4.92
CA THR A 4 -0.72 -8.91 5.59
C THR A 4 -0.84 -7.40 5.45
N ALA A 5 -1.44 -6.95 4.35
CA ALA A 5 -1.90 -5.59 4.27
C ALA A 5 -2.91 -5.36 5.41
N CYS A 6 -2.83 -4.15 5.98
CA CYS A 6 -3.79 -3.55 6.89
C CYS A 6 -4.42 -4.46 7.97
N ILE A 7 -3.64 -4.82 9.00
CA ILE A 7 -4.11 -4.64 10.38
C ILE A 7 -2.94 -4.14 11.20
N LEU A 8 -2.98 -2.85 11.55
CA LEU A 8 -2.38 -2.22 12.73
C LEU A 8 -1.35 -3.12 13.44
N ALA A 9 -0.07 -3.07 13.10
CA ALA A 9 0.97 -3.85 13.77
C ALA A 9 1.09 -3.45 15.27
N GLY A 10 0.25 -4.05 16.12
CA GLY A 10 0.21 -3.87 17.56
C GLY A 10 0.80 -5.09 18.24
N THR A 11 1.95 -4.90 18.88
CA THR A 11 2.57 -5.88 19.77
C THR A 11 1.92 -5.83 21.16
N ASN A 12 1.80 -7.02 21.75
CA ASN A 12 1.12 -7.38 22.99
C ASN A 12 1.66 -6.67 24.26
N PRO A 13 0.81 -6.34 25.25
CA PRO A 13 1.23 -6.29 26.64
C PRO A 13 0.46 -7.29 27.51
N ALA A 14 1.21 -8.17 28.17
CA ALA A 14 0.73 -8.94 29.30
C ALA A 14 0.67 -8.07 30.56
N SER A 15 -0.43 -8.20 31.30
CA SER A 15 -0.54 -8.19 32.78
C SER A 15 -1.36 -7.06 33.45
N ARG A 16 -2.49 -7.52 33.99
CA ARG A 16 -3.12 -7.25 35.32
C ARG A 16 -4.33 -6.32 35.42
N LEU A 17 -5.32 -6.92 36.09
CA LEU A 17 -6.66 -6.49 36.46
C LEU A 17 -6.68 -5.36 37.53
N ILE A 18 -7.64 -4.45 37.31
CA ILE A 18 -8.70 -3.96 38.22
C ILE A 18 -8.28 -3.32 39.56
N GLY A 19 -8.61 -2.03 39.67
CA GLY A 19 -8.87 -1.28 40.90
C GLY A 19 -9.87 -0.16 40.60
N LEU A 20 -10.94 -0.07 41.38
CA LEU A 20 -12.23 0.54 41.09
C LEU A 20 -12.36 1.96 41.70
N VAL A 21 -13.36 2.72 41.23
CA VAL A 21 -14.22 3.73 41.91
C VAL A 21 -13.89 5.27 41.91
N LEU A 22 -14.99 6.00 41.61
CA LEU A 22 -15.52 7.31 42.09
C LEU A 22 -15.34 8.54 41.18
N LEU A 23 -16.38 9.05 40.49
CA LEU A 23 -17.52 9.91 40.94
C LEU A 23 -17.13 11.38 41.19
N ILE A 24 -17.66 12.32 40.37
CA ILE A 24 -18.53 13.46 40.78
C ILE A 24 -18.61 14.59 39.71
N HIS A 25 -19.82 15.15 39.66
CA HIS A 25 -20.45 16.23 38.91
C HIS A 25 -19.80 17.64 38.91
N GLY A 26 -20.25 18.47 37.94
CA GLY A 26 -20.41 19.94 38.07
C GLY A 26 -20.09 20.68 36.76
N LEU A 27 -21.02 20.98 35.84
CA LEU A 27 -22.02 22.08 35.77
C LEU A 27 -21.49 23.53 35.82
N PHE A 28 -22.09 24.35 34.94
CA PHE A 28 -22.05 25.83 34.76
C PHE A 28 -20.88 26.41 33.93
N GLY A 29 -21.07 27.37 33.03
CA GLY A 29 -22.25 28.17 32.70
C GLY A 29 -22.00 29.06 31.47
N CYS A 30 -23.11 29.52 30.87
CA CYS A 30 -23.21 30.41 29.72
C CYS A 30 -22.87 31.88 30.02
N SER A 31 -22.79 32.65 28.92
CA SER A 31 -22.85 34.12 28.72
C SER A 31 -21.51 34.72 28.26
N GLY A 32 -21.42 35.63 27.30
CA GLY A 32 -22.41 36.31 26.46
C GLY A 32 -21.73 37.50 25.76
N LEU A 33 -22.01 37.68 24.47
CA LEU A 33 -22.05 38.92 23.66
C LEU A 33 -21.06 40.07 23.96
N ARG A 34 -20.37 40.53 22.90
CA ARG A 34 -20.44 41.94 22.44
C ARG A 34 -19.83 42.14 21.04
N SER A 35 -20.62 42.79 20.21
CA SER A 35 -20.28 43.40 18.92
C SER A 35 -19.64 44.79 19.11
N ASN A 36 -18.84 45.23 18.15
CA ASN A 36 -18.94 46.61 17.63
C ASN A 36 -18.29 46.73 16.23
N PRO A 37 -18.82 47.59 15.35
CA PRO A 37 -18.50 47.69 13.93
C PRO A 37 -17.46 48.79 13.66
N ASN A 38 -16.76 48.70 12.52
CA ASN A 38 -16.26 49.87 11.81
C ASN A 38 -16.01 49.49 10.34
N GLY A 39 -16.73 50.17 9.45
CA GLY A 39 -16.60 50.04 8.01
C GLY A 39 -15.41 50.85 7.49
N VAL A 40 -14.71 50.28 6.51
CA VAL A 40 -13.82 51.00 5.61
C VAL A 40 -14.23 50.62 4.19
N ILE A 41 -14.64 51.63 3.43
CA ILE A 41 -14.99 51.53 2.00
C ILE A 41 -13.66 51.47 1.24
N ALA A 42 -13.45 50.41 0.46
CA ALA A 42 -12.38 50.32 -0.51
C ALA A 42 -12.98 50.07 -1.91
N SER A 43 -12.58 50.93 -2.85
CA SER A 43 -12.99 51.00 -4.24
C SER A 43 -12.64 49.74 -5.05
N PHE A 44 -13.60 49.24 -5.83
CA PHE A 44 -13.40 48.16 -6.81
C PHE A 44 -12.72 48.69 -8.08
N PRO A 45 -11.64 48.06 -8.57
CA PRO A 45 -11.20 48.20 -9.94
C PRO A 45 -12.00 47.25 -10.86
N GLY A 46 -12.54 47.83 -11.95
CA GLY A 46 -12.85 47.23 -13.25
C GLY A 46 -13.26 45.75 -13.32
N LYS A 47 -14.56 45.51 -13.52
CA LYS A 47 -15.11 44.31 -14.16
C LYS A 47 -14.63 44.24 -15.62
N GLU A 48 -13.43 43.74 -15.90
CA GLU A 48 -13.06 43.32 -17.27
C GLU A 48 -11.87 42.34 -17.36
N ALA A 49 -11.44 41.73 -16.25
CA ALA A 49 -10.38 40.71 -16.27
C ALA A 49 -10.69 39.42 -15.47
N LEU A 50 -11.94 39.22 -15.04
CA LEU A 50 -12.39 38.02 -14.32
C LEU A 50 -13.45 37.28 -15.13
N GLN A 51 -13.06 36.88 -16.34
CA GLN A 51 -13.83 35.94 -17.15
C GLN A 51 -12.86 35.13 -18.02
N LYS A 52 -11.86 34.52 -17.37
CA LYS A 52 -11.28 33.27 -17.88
C LYS A 52 -12.15 32.14 -17.33
N ASP A 53 -13.12 31.80 -18.17
CA ASP A 53 -13.91 30.57 -18.25
C ASP A 53 -13.86 29.62 -17.05
N ALA A 54 -14.86 29.74 -16.17
CA ALA A 54 -15.25 28.67 -15.25
C ALA A 54 -15.72 27.39 -15.98
N ALA A 55 -15.91 27.44 -17.30
CA ALA A 55 -16.25 26.28 -18.13
C ALA A 55 -15.03 25.40 -18.50
N ASP A 56 -13.81 25.95 -18.46
CA ASP A 56 -12.58 25.23 -18.85
C ASP A 56 -11.98 24.41 -17.70
N VAL A 57 -12.29 24.74 -16.44
CA VAL A 57 -11.80 23.96 -15.28
C VAL A 57 -12.45 22.57 -15.20
N PHE A 58 -13.55 22.35 -15.93
CA PHE A 58 -14.29 21.09 -16.00
C PHE A 58 -13.91 20.19 -17.19
N SER A 59 -12.99 20.60 -18.08
CA SER A 59 -12.68 19.85 -19.31
C SER A 59 -11.61 18.77 -19.15
N ASP A 60 -10.72 18.88 -18.16
CA ASP A 60 -9.64 17.90 -18.00
C ASP A 60 -10.20 16.58 -17.42
N PRO A 61 -10.01 15.44 -18.12
CA PRO A 61 -10.51 14.15 -17.68
C PRO A 61 -9.81 13.73 -16.39
N ILE A 62 -10.55 13.19 -15.43
CA ILE A 62 -9.99 12.66 -14.18
C ILE A 62 -9.12 11.46 -14.51
N GLN A 63 -7.90 11.42 -13.98
CA GLN A 63 -7.02 10.26 -14.10
C GLN A 63 -7.41 9.21 -13.05
N VAL A 64 -7.69 7.99 -13.48
CA VAL A 64 -8.11 6.88 -12.62
C VAL A 64 -6.98 5.86 -12.49
N GLY A 65 -6.43 5.76 -11.29
CA GLY A 65 -5.44 4.75 -10.93
C GLY A 65 -6.04 3.59 -10.15
N VAL A 66 -5.51 2.38 -10.31
CA VAL A 66 -5.87 1.23 -9.48
C VAL A 66 -4.64 0.60 -8.83
N PHE A 67 -4.74 0.16 -7.58
CA PHE A 67 -3.69 -0.67 -7.01
C PHE A 67 -3.83 -2.12 -7.48
N PHE A 68 -2.70 -2.74 -7.84
CA PHE A 68 -2.63 -4.12 -8.31
C PHE A 68 -1.81 -4.99 -7.35
N MET A 69 -2.37 -6.13 -6.96
CA MET A 69 -1.80 -7.03 -5.96
C MET A 69 -1.15 -8.25 -6.62
N PRO A 70 0.13 -8.54 -6.34
CA PRO A 70 0.72 -9.81 -6.73
C PRO A 70 0.11 -10.95 -5.94
N SER A 71 -0.26 -12.03 -6.63
CA SER A 71 -0.33 -13.35 -5.99
C SER A 71 1.02 -14.07 -6.13
N TRP A 72 1.25 -15.09 -5.31
CA TRP A 72 2.48 -15.87 -5.35
C TRP A 72 2.24 -17.33 -5.01
N ASN A 73 3.21 -18.17 -5.37
CA ASN A 73 3.19 -19.57 -4.99
C ASN A 73 3.46 -19.73 -3.49
N VAL A 74 2.50 -20.28 -2.74
CA VAL A 74 2.68 -20.59 -1.31
C VAL A 74 3.23 -21.98 -1.06
N SER A 75 3.40 -22.81 -2.09
CA SER A 75 4.02 -24.13 -1.96
C SER A 75 5.54 -24.02 -1.82
N GLY A 76 6.12 -24.88 -0.98
CA GLY A 76 7.57 -25.08 -0.92
C GLY A 76 8.09 -26.02 -2.01
N ASN A 77 7.19 -26.65 -2.78
CA ASN A 77 7.55 -27.53 -3.88
C ASN A 77 7.52 -26.75 -5.20
N PRO A 78 8.66 -26.60 -5.92
CA PRO A 78 8.72 -25.85 -7.18
C PRO A 78 7.90 -26.49 -8.30
N MET A 79 7.55 -27.77 -8.20
CA MET A 79 6.68 -28.47 -9.17
C MET A 79 5.19 -28.23 -8.92
N GLN A 80 4.83 -27.50 -7.86
CA GLN A 80 3.46 -27.21 -7.50
C GLN A 80 3.25 -25.71 -7.38
N ASP A 81 2.27 -25.17 -8.10
CA ASP A 81 1.88 -23.78 -7.99
C ASP A 81 0.56 -23.66 -7.20
N ILE A 82 0.66 -23.35 -5.90
CA ILE A 82 -0.49 -23.02 -5.07
C ILE A 82 -0.57 -21.51 -4.98
N ASP A 83 -1.51 -20.92 -5.71
CA ASP A 83 -1.73 -19.48 -5.69
C ASP A 83 -2.22 -18.98 -4.32
N SER A 84 -1.62 -17.90 -3.82
CA SER A 84 -1.90 -17.31 -2.52
C SER A 84 -3.33 -16.79 -2.36
N PHE A 85 -4.01 -16.39 -3.45
CA PHE A 85 -5.40 -15.94 -3.41
C PHE A 85 -6.36 -17.11 -3.58
N TRP A 86 -6.18 -17.90 -4.64
CA TRP A 86 -7.14 -18.94 -5.01
C TRP A 86 -7.23 -20.05 -3.98
N SER A 87 -6.12 -20.38 -3.33
CA SER A 87 -6.09 -21.38 -2.27
C SER A 87 -7.01 -21.05 -1.10
N CYS A 88 -7.24 -19.77 -0.82
CA CYS A 88 -8.10 -19.28 0.25
C CYS A 88 -9.56 -19.07 -0.17
N LEU A 89 -9.83 -18.85 -1.45
CA LEU A 89 -11.20 -18.78 -1.96
C LEU A 89 -11.82 -20.17 -2.15
N ARG A 90 -11.02 -21.17 -2.52
CA ARG A 90 -11.48 -22.55 -2.80
C ARG A 90 -11.80 -23.38 -1.55
N GLY A 91 -11.18 -23.08 -0.42
CA GLY A 91 -11.24 -23.93 0.78
C GLY A 91 -10.23 -23.51 1.83
N ARG A 92 -10.15 -24.29 2.92
CA ARG A 92 -9.25 -24.00 4.04
C ARG A 92 -7.95 -24.80 4.01
N GLU A 93 -7.96 -25.92 3.30
CA GLU A 93 -6.94 -26.97 3.35
C GLU A 93 -5.57 -26.45 2.87
N ASN A 94 -5.57 -25.60 1.83
CA ASN A 94 -4.35 -25.07 1.21
C ASN A 94 -4.15 -23.57 1.45
N CYS A 95 -5.02 -22.92 2.22
CA CYS A 95 -4.91 -21.49 2.44
C CYS A 95 -3.80 -21.15 3.44
N ARG A 96 -2.71 -20.58 2.93
CA ARG A 96 -1.53 -20.25 3.76
C ARG A 96 -1.83 -19.25 4.88
N PHE A 97 -2.78 -18.34 4.66
CA PHE A 97 -3.18 -17.30 5.61
C PHE A 97 -3.94 -17.88 6.81
N LEU A 98 -4.74 -18.92 6.60
CA LEU A 98 -5.40 -19.63 7.71
C LEU A 98 -4.40 -20.45 8.52
N ALA A 99 -3.31 -20.91 7.89
CA ALA A 99 -2.23 -21.64 8.54
C ALA A 99 -1.16 -20.73 9.15
N ASP A 100 -1.32 -19.40 9.12
CA ASP A 100 -0.31 -18.50 9.67
C ASP A 100 -0.25 -18.57 11.21
N LYS A 101 0.89 -19.02 11.71
CA LYS A 101 1.13 -19.16 13.15
C LYS A 101 1.43 -17.83 13.83
N GLY A 102 1.92 -16.83 13.09
CA GLY A 102 2.13 -15.48 13.59
C GLY A 102 0.79 -14.83 13.93
N ALA A 103 -0.15 -14.85 12.99
CA ALA A 103 -1.50 -14.33 13.19
C ALA A 103 -2.32 -15.16 14.21
N TRP A 104 -2.35 -16.49 14.06
CA TRP A 104 -3.34 -17.33 14.76
C TRP A 104 -2.79 -18.18 15.91
N GLY A 105 -1.47 -18.30 16.03
CA GLY A 105 -0.81 -19.22 16.95
C GLY A 105 -0.59 -20.62 16.36
N PRO A 106 -0.10 -21.59 17.16
CA PRO A 106 0.47 -22.84 16.66
C PRO A 106 -0.48 -23.73 15.84
N ASN A 107 -1.78 -23.59 16.05
CA ASN A 107 -2.82 -24.40 15.42
C ASN A 107 -3.45 -23.71 14.19
N GLY A 108 -2.94 -22.55 13.76
CA GLY A 108 -3.59 -21.74 12.72
C GLY A 108 -4.96 -21.21 13.18
N ARG A 109 -5.78 -20.77 12.22
CA ARG A 109 -7.11 -20.20 12.44
C ARG A 109 -8.08 -21.26 13.00
N ILE A 110 -8.57 -21.04 14.22
CA ILE A 110 -9.53 -21.94 14.91
C ILE A 110 -10.97 -21.48 14.73
N TYR A 111 -11.77 -22.22 13.96
CA TYR A 111 -13.20 -21.95 13.79
C TYR A 111 -14.04 -22.56 14.93
N THR A 112 -15.10 -21.87 15.33
CA THR A 112 -16.00 -22.29 16.44
C THR A 112 -17.46 -22.10 16.03
N THR A 113 -18.42 -22.59 16.82
CA THR A 113 -19.85 -22.30 16.58
C THR A 113 -20.16 -20.81 16.57
N LYS A 114 -19.47 -20.01 17.41
CA LYS A 114 -19.62 -18.56 17.44
C LYS A 114 -19.03 -17.89 16.19
N TYR A 115 -17.94 -18.45 15.68
CA TYR A 115 -17.16 -17.92 14.55
C TYR A 115 -16.87 -19.03 13.54
N PRO A 116 -17.91 -19.45 12.78
CA PRO A 116 -17.80 -20.59 11.87
C PRO A 116 -16.92 -20.26 10.67
N TYR A 117 -16.46 -21.29 9.97
CA TYR A 117 -15.89 -21.12 8.65
C TYR A 117 -17.02 -20.81 7.66
N GLU A 118 -16.87 -19.75 6.89
CA GLU A 118 -17.91 -19.24 5.98
C GLU A 118 -17.53 -19.36 4.49
N GLY A 119 -16.39 -19.99 4.21
CA GLY A 119 -16.02 -20.33 2.84
C GLY A 119 -16.64 -21.68 2.39
N PRO A 120 -16.38 -22.10 1.15
CA PRO A 120 -15.57 -21.40 0.15
C PRO A 120 -16.24 -20.13 -0.38
N PHE A 121 -15.44 -19.14 -0.77
CA PHE A 121 -15.88 -17.82 -1.21
C PHE A 121 -15.97 -17.76 -2.74
N LEU A 122 -16.80 -18.63 -3.32
CA LEU A 122 -16.86 -18.84 -4.77
C LEU A 122 -17.58 -17.72 -5.53
N ASP A 123 -18.31 -16.86 -4.82
CA ASP A 123 -18.84 -15.59 -5.34
C ASP A 123 -17.71 -14.66 -5.78
N LYS A 124 -16.56 -14.71 -5.09
CA LYS A 124 -15.38 -13.91 -5.42
C LYS A 124 -14.53 -14.50 -6.55
N MET A 125 -14.87 -15.68 -7.08
CA MET A 125 -14.11 -16.28 -8.18
C MET A 125 -14.11 -15.32 -9.39
N PRO A 126 -12.96 -15.10 -10.05
CA PRO A 126 -12.91 -14.23 -11.23
C PRO A 126 -13.91 -14.67 -12.31
N ALA A 127 -14.39 -13.70 -13.09
CA ALA A 127 -15.37 -13.92 -14.13
C ALA A 127 -14.87 -14.94 -15.18
N LYS A 128 -15.81 -15.56 -15.91
CA LYS A 128 -15.49 -16.61 -16.89
C LYS A 128 -14.49 -16.15 -17.96
N GLN A 129 -14.56 -14.88 -18.34
CA GLN A 129 -13.69 -14.21 -19.30
C GLN A 129 -12.22 -14.22 -18.83
N LEU A 130 -11.98 -14.21 -17.52
CA LEU A 130 -10.66 -14.30 -16.90
C LEU A 130 -10.27 -15.75 -16.57
N LYS A 131 -10.98 -16.75 -17.11
CA LYS A 131 -10.75 -18.19 -16.85
C LYS A 131 -10.91 -18.62 -15.38
N GLY A 132 -11.60 -17.84 -14.54
CA GLY A 132 -11.84 -18.22 -13.15
C GLY A 132 -10.58 -18.12 -12.30
N PHE A 133 -10.19 -19.20 -11.60
CA PHE A 133 -8.96 -19.22 -10.80
C PHE A 133 -7.73 -19.40 -11.70
N TYR A 134 -7.43 -18.36 -12.46
CA TYR A 134 -6.39 -18.32 -13.47
C TYR A 134 -4.98 -18.49 -12.91
N LYS A 135 -4.04 -18.90 -13.77
CA LYS A 135 -2.62 -18.82 -13.45
C LYS A 135 -2.18 -17.35 -13.55
N ARG A 136 -1.50 -16.84 -12.52
CA ARG A 136 -1.17 -15.39 -12.39
C ARG A 136 -0.36 -14.81 -13.55
N ASP A 137 0.40 -15.66 -14.26
CA ASP A 137 1.24 -15.33 -15.41
C ASP A 137 0.63 -15.82 -16.75
N ASP A 138 -0.67 -16.11 -16.80
CA ASP A 138 -1.36 -16.46 -18.06
C ASP A 138 -1.52 -15.21 -18.95
N PRO A 139 -0.85 -15.14 -20.12
CA PRO A 139 -0.86 -13.96 -20.98
C PRO A 139 -2.24 -13.66 -21.58
N GLU A 140 -3.13 -14.65 -21.74
CA GLU A 140 -4.49 -14.40 -22.23
C GLU A 140 -5.34 -13.69 -21.16
N VAL A 141 -5.18 -14.09 -19.91
CA VAL A 141 -5.87 -13.45 -18.79
C VAL A 141 -5.36 -12.04 -18.62
N VAL A 142 -4.04 -11.85 -18.62
CA VAL A 142 -3.41 -10.53 -18.53
C VAL A 142 -3.89 -9.60 -19.65
N ARG A 143 -3.94 -10.04 -20.91
CA ARG A 143 -4.51 -9.24 -22.01
C ARG A 143 -5.96 -8.83 -21.73
N THR A 144 -6.77 -9.77 -21.24
CA THR A 144 -8.17 -9.50 -20.89
C THR A 144 -8.29 -8.51 -19.73
N GLN A 145 -7.44 -8.61 -18.69
CA GLN A 145 -7.39 -7.65 -17.58
C GLN A 145 -7.04 -6.23 -18.08
N LEU A 146 -6.02 -6.13 -18.93
CA LEU A 146 -5.58 -4.87 -19.53
C LEU A 146 -6.66 -4.23 -20.42
N ASP A 147 -7.40 -5.05 -21.17
CA ASP A 147 -8.55 -4.61 -21.98
C ASP A 147 -9.69 -4.12 -21.08
N PHE A 148 -10.03 -4.85 -20.02
CA PHE A 148 -11.04 -4.39 -19.05
C PHE A 148 -10.64 -3.10 -18.33
N MET A 149 -9.37 -2.94 -17.94
CA MET A 149 -8.90 -1.68 -17.36
C MET A 149 -9.10 -0.52 -18.34
N TYR A 150 -8.58 -0.66 -19.57
CA TYR A 150 -8.65 0.40 -20.57
C TYR A 150 -10.10 0.73 -20.99
N ASP A 151 -10.90 -0.29 -21.34
CA ASP A 151 -12.25 -0.11 -21.88
C ASP A 151 -13.25 0.46 -20.85
N TYR A 152 -12.92 0.41 -19.56
CA TYR A 152 -13.74 0.94 -18.47
C TYR A 152 -13.13 2.17 -17.78
N GLY A 153 -12.14 2.81 -18.41
CA GLY A 153 -11.64 4.11 -17.97
C GLY A 153 -10.67 4.07 -16.79
N ILE A 154 -9.88 3.00 -16.66
CA ILE A 154 -8.70 2.98 -15.80
C ILE A 154 -7.50 3.39 -16.66
N ASP A 155 -6.75 4.40 -16.23
CA ASP A 155 -5.62 4.97 -16.97
C ASP A 155 -4.30 4.30 -16.61
N PHE A 156 -4.16 3.86 -15.36
CA PHE A 156 -2.94 3.23 -14.88
C PHE A 156 -3.16 2.26 -13.73
N PHE A 157 -2.20 1.36 -13.55
CA PHE A 157 -2.12 0.50 -12.37
C PHE A 157 -0.83 0.77 -11.58
N ALA A 158 -0.97 0.91 -10.26
CA ALA A 158 0.12 0.97 -9.31
C ALA A 158 0.35 -0.44 -8.74
N TYR A 159 1.43 -1.11 -9.17
CA TYR A 159 1.70 -2.50 -8.81
C TYR A 159 2.40 -2.58 -7.45
N ASN A 160 1.83 -3.35 -6.52
CA ASN A 160 2.48 -3.63 -5.23
C ASN A 160 3.78 -4.41 -5.47
N TRP A 161 4.90 -3.72 -5.32
CA TRP A 161 6.23 -4.20 -5.67
C TRP A 161 7.05 -4.48 -4.41
N PHE A 162 7.69 -5.64 -4.38
CA PHE A 162 8.40 -6.16 -3.20
C PHE A 162 9.86 -6.47 -3.50
N PHE A 163 10.71 -6.26 -2.50
CA PHE A 163 12.13 -6.53 -2.60
C PHE A 163 12.66 -7.22 -1.35
N GLY A 164 13.19 -8.43 -1.52
CA GLY A 164 13.74 -9.19 -0.42
C GLY A 164 15.19 -8.81 -0.17
N ARG A 165 15.47 -8.05 0.88
CA ARG A 165 16.84 -7.50 1.13
C ARG A 165 17.92 -8.53 1.46
N HIS A 166 17.54 -9.67 2.01
CA HIS A 166 18.47 -10.60 2.65
C HIS A 166 19.04 -11.70 1.72
N TYR A 167 18.58 -11.76 0.46
CA TYR A 167 18.93 -12.83 -0.46
C TYR A 167 20.28 -12.61 -1.14
N TYR A 168 21.31 -13.31 -0.68
CA TYR A 168 22.56 -13.45 -1.43
C TYR A 168 22.43 -14.54 -2.49
N TYR A 169 22.92 -14.25 -3.70
CA TYR A 169 22.91 -15.16 -4.85
C TYR A 169 24.27 -15.15 -5.55
N HIS A 170 24.44 -16.10 -6.48
CA HIS A 170 25.69 -16.42 -7.16
C HIS A 170 25.55 -16.18 -8.65
N ARG A 171 26.31 -15.22 -9.21
CA ARG A 171 26.19 -14.80 -10.61
C ARG A 171 26.68 -15.87 -11.61
N ASN A 172 27.56 -16.77 -11.18
CA ASN A 172 28.09 -17.83 -12.04
C ASN A 172 27.18 -19.08 -12.06
N PHE A 173 26.06 -19.05 -11.33
CA PHE A 173 25.08 -20.14 -11.29
C PHE A 173 23.90 -19.80 -12.22
N ALA A 174 23.68 -20.61 -13.26
CA ALA A 174 22.75 -20.30 -14.35
C ALA A 174 21.31 -19.93 -13.89
N PRO A 175 20.69 -20.62 -12.90
CA PRO A 175 19.38 -20.19 -12.39
C PRO A 175 19.34 -18.79 -11.74
N GLN A 176 20.49 -18.20 -11.41
CA GLN A 176 20.61 -16.92 -10.71
C GLN A 176 21.35 -15.86 -11.52
N SER A 177 21.84 -16.20 -12.72
CA SER A 177 22.63 -15.30 -13.58
C SER A 177 21.84 -14.08 -14.06
N ASP A 178 20.51 -14.20 -14.10
CA ASP A 178 19.63 -13.16 -14.64
C ASP A 178 19.09 -12.22 -13.55
N VAL A 179 19.36 -12.53 -12.28
CA VAL A 179 18.98 -11.66 -11.15
C VAL A 179 19.74 -10.33 -11.25
N TYR A 180 18.98 -9.23 -11.28
CA TYR A 180 19.50 -7.88 -11.43
C TYR A 180 20.63 -7.58 -10.45
N TYR A 181 21.77 -7.15 -10.97
CA TYR A 181 22.89 -6.64 -10.21
C TYR A 181 23.52 -5.48 -10.97
N PRO A 182 23.70 -4.29 -10.35
CA PRO A 182 24.19 -3.13 -11.08
C PRO A 182 25.53 -3.41 -11.77
N LYS A 183 25.66 -2.93 -13.01
CA LYS A 183 26.85 -3.21 -13.83
C LYS A 183 28.13 -2.76 -13.13
N GLY A 184 29.11 -3.66 -13.06
CA GLY A 184 30.41 -3.38 -12.46
C GLY A 184 30.44 -3.46 -10.93
N TRP A 185 29.33 -3.76 -10.26
CA TRP A 185 29.38 -4.04 -8.83
C TRP A 185 30.18 -5.32 -8.53
N LYS A 186 30.89 -5.31 -7.40
CA LYS A 186 31.81 -6.38 -7.02
C LYS A 186 31.06 -7.70 -6.78
N ILE A 187 31.68 -8.78 -7.23
CA ILE A 187 31.30 -10.16 -6.91
C ILE A 187 32.53 -10.88 -6.35
N ASP A 188 32.31 -11.92 -5.54
CA ASP A 188 33.36 -12.82 -5.11
C ASP A 188 33.52 -13.96 -6.11
N ALA A 189 34.54 -13.85 -6.95
CA ALA A 189 34.88 -14.87 -7.95
C ALA A 189 35.28 -16.22 -7.33
N ALA A 190 35.78 -16.22 -6.08
CA ALA A 190 36.14 -17.46 -5.38
C ALA A 190 34.92 -18.19 -4.78
N ARG A 191 33.73 -17.57 -4.84
CA ARG A 191 32.46 -18.14 -4.35
C ARG A 191 31.40 -18.07 -5.44
N ASP A 192 31.68 -18.61 -6.62
CA ASP A 192 30.76 -18.70 -7.75
C ASP A 192 30.12 -17.34 -8.14
N GLY A 193 30.88 -16.26 -8.00
CA GLY A 193 30.39 -14.92 -8.29
C GLY A 193 29.35 -14.44 -7.28
N ARG A 194 29.49 -14.81 -5.99
CA ARG A 194 28.60 -14.34 -4.93
C ARG A 194 28.56 -12.81 -4.90
N VAL A 195 27.37 -12.24 -4.90
CA VAL A 195 27.21 -10.78 -4.88
C VAL A 195 27.67 -10.18 -3.56
N ALA A 196 28.26 -8.97 -3.62
CA ALA A 196 28.65 -8.22 -2.42
C ALA A 196 27.48 -7.45 -1.79
N VAL A 197 26.40 -7.19 -2.55
CA VAL A 197 25.16 -6.58 -2.06
C VAL A 197 23.99 -7.52 -2.36
N PRO A 198 23.31 -8.03 -1.31
CA PRO A 198 22.21 -8.96 -1.50
C PRO A 198 20.98 -8.26 -2.05
N GLY A 199 19.98 -9.08 -2.31
CA GLY A 199 18.61 -8.68 -2.50
C GLY A 199 18.10 -8.91 -3.91
N VAL A 200 16.84 -9.29 -4.00
CA VAL A 200 16.15 -9.69 -5.23
C VAL A 200 14.74 -9.12 -5.25
N GLU A 201 14.23 -8.84 -6.44
CA GLU A 201 12.80 -8.58 -6.62
C GLU A 201 11.99 -9.84 -6.33
N GLU A 202 10.77 -9.66 -5.89
CA GLU A 202 9.90 -10.77 -5.54
C GLU A 202 8.53 -10.66 -6.16
N TRP A 203 7.99 -11.83 -6.50
CA TRP A 203 6.64 -11.98 -7.06
C TRP A 203 6.44 -11.20 -8.36
N THR A 204 7.49 -11.11 -9.18
CA THR A 204 7.46 -10.35 -10.44
C THR A 204 6.87 -11.10 -11.63
N ASP A 205 6.66 -12.42 -11.55
CA ASP A 205 6.17 -13.23 -12.68
C ASP A 205 4.92 -12.61 -13.34
N GLN A 206 3.98 -12.13 -12.52
CA GLN A 206 2.76 -11.49 -13.01
C GLN A 206 3.02 -10.07 -13.56
N LEU A 207 3.88 -9.28 -12.91
CA LEU A 207 4.28 -7.96 -13.41
C LEU A 207 4.98 -8.07 -14.76
N ASP A 208 5.89 -9.03 -14.92
CA ASP A 208 6.66 -9.21 -16.15
C ASP A 208 5.71 -9.52 -17.32
N VAL A 209 4.71 -10.38 -17.14
CA VAL A 209 3.68 -10.65 -18.18
C VAL A 209 2.77 -9.44 -18.40
N LEU A 210 2.32 -8.73 -17.34
CA LEU A 210 1.56 -7.47 -17.46
C LEU A 210 2.28 -6.47 -18.35
N LEU A 211 3.56 -6.22 -18.08
CA LEU A 211 4.37 -5.25 -18.82
C LEU A 211 4.68 -5.70 -20.25
N GLN A 212 4.86 -6.99 -20.49
CA GLN A 212 5.06 -7.54 -21.83
C GLN A 212 3.80 -7.44 -22.68
N GLU A 213 2.65 -7.87 -22.14
CA GLU A 213 1.38 -7.82 -22.87
C GLU A 213 0.89 -6.38 -23.07
N ASN A 214 1.09 -5.48 -22.10
CA ASN A 214 0.76 -4.06 -22.26
C ASN A 214 1.57 -3.43 -23.40
N TYR A 215 2.87 -3.73 -23.50
CA TYR A 215 3.72 -3.17 -24.56
C TYR A 215 3.32 -3.65 -25.97
N LYS A 216 2.74 -4.84 -26.10
CA LYS A 216 2.21 -5.37 -27.37
C LYS A 216 0.95 -4.65 -27.84
N ARG A 217 0.24 -3.91 -26.97
CA ARG A 217 -0.96 -3.15 -27.34
C ARG A 217 -0.60 -1.95 -28.22
N PRO A 218 -1.54 -1.48 -29.07
CA PRO A 218 -1.38 -0.19 -29.76
C PRO A 218 -1.06 0.92 -28.76
N GLU A 219 -0.21 1.87 -29.12
CA GLU A 219 0.30 2.90 -28.21
C GLU A 219 -0.82 3.64 -27.46
N GLY A 220 -1.88 4.05 -28.16
CA GLY A 220 -3.04 4.72 -27.56
C GLY A 220 -3.92 3.84 -26.67
N LYS A 221 -3.66 2.53 -26.59
CA LYS A 221 -4.34 1.58 -25.68
C LYS A 221 -3.46 1.11 -24.52
N ARG A 222 -2.20 1.56 -24.46
CA ARG A 222 -1.29 1.16 -23.38
C ARG A 222 -1.67 1.89 -22.11
N LEU A 223 -1.86 1.13 -21.04
CA LEU A 223 -2.00 1.71 -19.71
C LEU A 223 -0.66 2.23 -19.26
N LYS A 224 -0.67 3.30 -18.45
CA LYS A 224 0.52 3.65 -17.67
C LYS A 224 0.65 2.68 -16.49
N PHE A 225 1.84 2.56 -15.93
CA PHE A 225 2.04 1.82 -14.69
C PHE A 225 3.03 2.52 -13.76
N ALA A 226 2.85 2.32 -12.46
CA ALA A 226 3.79 2.79 -11.44
C ALA A 226 4.14 1.66 -10.48
N LEU A 227 5.31 1.75 -9.85
CA LEU A 227 5.61 0.92 -8.70
C LEU A 227 4.92 1.50 -7.46
N ASN A 228 4.23 0.64 -6.71
CA ASN A 228 3.85 0.88 -5.33
C ASN A 228 4.78 0.07 -4.43
N TRP A 229 5.84 0.70 -3.94
CA TRP A 229 6.85 0.02 -3.16
C TRP A 229 6.31 -0.38 -1.78
N CYS A 230 6.21 -1.68 -1.56
CA CYS A 230 5.89 -2.29 -0.29
C CYS A 230 7.19 -2.71 0.40
N ASP A 231 7.47 -2.08 1.54
CA ASP A 231 8.65 -2.42 2.33
C ASP A 231 8.56 -3.83 2.93
N ASP A 232 9.66 -4.30 3.52
CA ASP A 232 9.76 -5.63 4.13
C ASP A 232 8.60 -5.89 5.10
N SER A 233 8.11 -7.13 5.15
CA SER A 233 7.30 -7.56 6.29
C SER A 233 8.18 -7.73 7.53
N GLU A 234 7.59 -7.81 8.72
CA GLU A 234 8.36 -8.09 9.94
C GLU A 234 9.21 -9.37 9.79
N ASP A 235 8.65 -10.44 9.22
CA ASP A 235 9.40 -11.67 8.98
C ASP A 235 10.65 -11.45 8.11
N ARG A 236 10.54 -10.62 7.06
CA ARG A 236 11.66 -10.30 6.16
C ARG A 236 12.69 -9.41 6.83
N TRP A 237 12.25 -8.45 7.64
CA TRP A 237 13.12 -7.61 8.46
C TRP A 237 13.93 -8.47 9.45
N ILE A 238 13.29 -9.45 10.08
CA ILE A 238 13.99 -10.41 10.94
C ILE A 238 14.95 -11.29 10.14
N GLN A 239 14.63 -11.74 8.92
CA GLN A 239 15.58 -12.46 8.07
C GLN A 239 16.80 -11.61 7.69
N TRP A 240 16.60 -10.31 7.41
CA TRP A 240 17.68 -9.37 7.19
C TRP A 240 18.63 -9.30 8.38
N LEU A 241 18.09 -9.15 9.60
CA LEU A 241 18.89 -9.12 10.82
C LEU A 241 19.55 -10.47 11.14
N ARG A 242 19.02 -11.59 10.62
CA ARG A 242 19.54 -12.94 10.84
C ARG A 242 20.80 -13.26 10.04
N MET A 243 21.15 -12.46 9.02
CA MET A 243 22.28 -12.75 8.13
C MET A 243 23.60 -12.99 8.89
N ALA A 244 23.85 -12.24 9.97
CA ALA A 244 25.06 -12.39 10.79
C ALA A 244 24.92 -13.38 11.95
N SER A 245 23.79 -14.09 12.06
CA SER A 245 23.55 -14.99 13.19
C SER A 245 24.53 -16.18 13.18
N PRO A 246 24.90 -16.72 14.36
CA PRO A 246 25.77 -17.90 14.43
C PRO A 246 25.22 -19.11 13.67
N GLU A 247 23.90 -19.23 13.55
CA GLU A 247 23.25 -20.29 12.79
C GLU A 247 23.52 -20.16 11.29
N ASN A 248 23.27 -18.99 10.70
CA ASN A 248 23.53 -18.74 9.27
C ASN A 248 25.01 -18.90 8.90
N LEU A 249 25.91 -18.53 9.81
CA LEU A 249 27.35 -18.72 9.62
C LEU A 249 27.75 -20.21 9.69
N ARG A 250 27.18 -20.99 10.62
CA ARG A 250 27.44 -22.44 10.73
C ARG A 250 26.87 -23.22 9.54
N SER A 251 25.67 -22.85 9.08
CA SER A 251 25.02 -23.48 7.92
C SER A 251 25.62 -23.01 6.58
N LYS A 252 26.49 -22.01 6.59
CA LYS A 252 27.03 -21.33 5.39
C LYS A 252 25.94 -20.71 4.50
N THR A 253 24.80 -20.36 5.08
CA THR A 253 23.78 -19.52 4.42
C THR A 253 24.36 -18.13 4.15
N ASN A 254 25.12 -17.61 5.11
CA ASN A 254 25.89 -16.37 5.00
C ASN A 254 27.35 -16.61 5.41
N TYR A 255 28.22 -15.69 5.01
CA TYR A 255 29.65 -15.75 5.30
C TYR A 255 30.10 -14.60 6.19
N ARG A 256 31.25 -14.77 6.86
CA ARG A 256 31.84 -13.72 7.70
C ARG A 256 32.04 -12.42 6.89
N GLY A 257 31.55 -11.30 7.42
CA GLY A 257 31.54 -10.00 6.74
C GLY A 257 30.19 -9.64 6.11
N GLU A 258 29.30 -10.60 5.88
CA GLU A 258 27.93 -10.35 5.40
C GLU A 258 27.03 -9.95 6.56
N THR A 259 27.24 -8.73 7.04
CA THR A 259 26.56 -8.20 8.23
C THR A 259 25.46 -7.23 7.80
N PRO A 260 24.25 -7.29 8.39
CA PRO A 260 23.21 -6.29 8.19
C PRO A 260 23.59 -4.99 8.93
N ASP A 261 24.65 -4.32 8.49
CA ASP A 261 25.09 -3.04 9.02
C ASP A 261 24.50 -1.87 8.23
N LYS A 262 24.79 -0.64 8.69
CA LYS A 262 24.31 0.58 8.07
C LYS A 262 24.80 0.74 6.63
N ASP A 263 26.05 0.39 6.32
CA ASP A 263 26.59 0.52 4.96
C ASP A 263 25.86 -0.43 4.00
N LEU A 264 25.70 -1.69 4.40
CA LEU A 264 24.99 -2.67 3.58
C LEU A 264 23.52 -2.27 3.40
N TYR A 265 22.85 -1.79 4.46
CA TYR A 265 21.47 -1.30 4.37
C TYR A 265 21.31 -0.17 3.34
N LEU A 266 22.21 0.83 3.38
CA LEU A 266 22.20 1.94 2.42
C LEU A 266 22.53 1.48 0.99
N ARG A 267 23.46 0.53 0.81
CA ARG A 267 23.78 -0.02 -0.51
C ARG A 267 22.66 -0.88 -1.08
N VAL A 268 21.90 -1.57 -0.24
CA VAL A 268 20.69 -2.29 -0.64
C VAL A 268 19.60 -1.29 -1.07
N HIS A 269 19.42 -0.18 -0.34
CA HIS A 269 18.53 0.91 -0.75
C HIS A 269 18.91 1.51 -2.11
N ASP A 270 20.21 1.75 -2.33
CA ASP A 270 20.71 2.20 -3.63
C ASP A 270 20.44 1.16 -4.73
N LYS A 271 20.63 -0.14 -4.42
CA LYS A 271 20.35 -1.23 -5.36
C LYS A 271 18.89 -1.26 -5.77
N ILE A 272 17.97 -1.05 -4.83
CA ILE A 272 16.53 -0.93 -5.10
C ILE A 272 16.26 0.21 -6.09
N THR A 273 16.82 1.40 -5.83
CA THR A 273 16.62 2.57 -6.70
C THR A 273 17.24 2.35 -8.09
N LEU A 274 18.45 1.81 -8.16
CA LEU A 274 19.14 1.52 -9.42
C LEU A 274 18.36 0.49 -10.24
N LEU A 275 17.74 -0.50 -9.58
CA LEU A 275 16.85 -1.43 -10.24
C LEU A 275 15.68 -0.70 -10.87
N TRP A 276 15.00 0.18 -10.13
CA TRP A 276 13.88 0.95 -10.67
C TRP A 276 14.29 1.76 -11.90
N ILE A 277 15.44 2.44 -11.83
CA ILE A 277 16.02 3.21 -12.92
C ILE A 277 16.26 2.30 -14.14
N ASP A 278 17.05 1.25 -13.97
CA ASP A 278 17.56 0.43 -15.07
C ASP A 278 16.46 -0.44 -15.72
N LYS A 279 15.49 -0.90 -14.93
CA LYS A 279 14.46 -1.86 -15.38
C LYS A 279 13.14 -1.18 -15.77
N TYR A 280 12.74 -0.12 -15.06
CA TYR A 280 11.37 0.39 -15.13
C TYR A 280 11.26 1.83 -15.63
N PHE A 281 12.06 2.78 -15.13
CA PHE A 281 11.84 4.22 -15.38
C PHE A 281 12.04 4.62 -16.85
N HIS A 282 12.80 3.86 -17.64
CA HIS A 282 12.99 4.12 -19.06
C HIS A 282 11.85 3.62 -19.95
N ARG A 283 10.87 2.91 -19.40
CA ARG A 283 9.74 2.41 -20.18
C ARG A 283 8.80 3.56 -20.57
N SER A 284 8.36 3.58 -21.83
CA SER A 284 7.41 4.58 -22.34
C SER A 284 6.02 4.50 -21.69
N ASP A 285 5.69 3.35 -21.10
CA ASP A 285 4.46 3.12 -20.36
C ASP A 285 4.63 3.29 -18.83
N TYR A 286 5.80 3.73 -18.33
CA TYR A 286 5.95 4.12 -16.94
C TYR A 286 5.21 5.45 -16.68
N LEU A 287 4.56 5.58 -15.52
CA LEU A 287 3.85 6.78 -15.10
C LEU A 287 4.84 7.87 -14.70
N THR A 288 4.74 9.02 -15.35
CA THR A 288 5.53 10.21 -15.04
C THR A 288 4.63 11.39 -14.71
N ASP A 289 5.15 12.35 -13.95
CA ASP A 289 4.48 13.64 -13.78
C ASP A 289 4.72 14.57 -14.99
N GLU A 290 4.16 15.78 -14.93
CA GLU A 290 4.17 16.81 -15.98
C GLU A 290 5.58 17.20 -16.44
N ILE A 291 6.59 17.08 -15.56
CA ILE A 291 7.98 17.43 -15.89
C ILE A 291 8.84 16.21 -16.22
N GLY A 292 8.22 15.02 -16.31
CA GLY A 292 8.90 13.78 -16.70
C GLY A 292 9.59 13.04 -15.55
N ARG A 293 9.26 13.32 -14.29
CA ARG A 293 9.76 12.51 -13.16
C ARG A 293 8.97 11.20 -13.07
N PRO A 294 9.61 10.02 -12.96
CA PRO A 294 8.92 8.78 -12.62
C PRO A 294 8.17 8.93 -11.28
N VAL A 295 6.91 8.51 -11.27
CA VAL A 295 6.09 8.45 -10.05
C VAL A 295 6.35 7.12 -9.33
N VAL A 296 6.58 7.19 -8.03
CA VAL A 296 6.67 6.00 -7.16
C VAL A 296 5.69 6.18 -6.00
N TYR A 297 4.74 5.26 -5.92
CA TYR A 297 3.89 5.12 -4.75
C TYR A 297 4.67 4.41 -3.65
N PHE A 298 4.50 4.86 -2.42
CA PHE A 298 5.25 4.35 -1.26
C PHE A 298 4.26 3.84 -0.22
N TYR A 299 4.14 2.52 -0.12
CA TYR A 299 3.21 1.87 0.78
C TYR A 299 3.69 1.96 2.22
N PHE A 300 2.89 2.60 3.08
CA PHE A 300 3.09 2.69 4.54
C PHE A 300 4.52 3.14 4.91
N PRO A 301 4.92 4.39 4.57
CA PRO A 301 6.31 4.86 4.70
C PRO A 301 6.88 4.80 6.13
N HIS A 302 6.00 4.78 7.14
CA HIS A 302 6.40 4.64 8.54
C HIS A 302 7.06 3.29 8.85
N ASP A 303 6.74 2.23 8.10
CA ASP A 303 7.41 0.93 8.24
C ASP A 303 8.89 1.03 7.85
N THR A 304 9.17 1.72 6.74
CA THR A 304 10.55 2.03 6.33
C THR A 304 11.23 2.99 7.28
N GLU A 305 10.53 4.02 7.74
CA GLU A 305 11.06 4.96 8.75
C GLU A 305 11.50 4.22 10.01
N ALA A 306 10.66 3.36 10.57
CA ALA A 306 10.96 2.60 11.77
C ALA A 306 12.19 1.71 11.61
N ARG A 307 12.33 1.02 10.47
CA ARG A 307 13.50 0.16 10.19
C ARG A 307 14.77 0.94 9.90
N ALA A 308 14.67 2.05 9.17
CA ALA A 308 15.79 2.95 8.94
C ALA A 308 16.33 3.52 10.26
N SER A 309 15.44 3.81 11.21
CA SER A 309 15.80 4.33 12.54
C SER A 309 16.74 3.40 13.32
N TYR A 310 16.66 2.07 13.10
CA TYR A 310 17.57 1.10 13.72
C TYR A 310 19.04 1.39 13.39
N TYR A 311 19.31 1.94 12.20
CA TYR A 311 20.64 2.35 11.75
C TYR A 311 20.93 3.85 11.98
N GLY A 312 20.06 4.55 12.70
CA GLY A 312 20.12 6.01 12.85
C GLY A 312 20.09 6.70 11.49
N VAL A 313 19.27 6.21 10.56
CA VAL A 313 19.02 6.80 9.24
C VAL A 313 17.62 7.36 9.23
N ARG A 314 17.44 8.59 8.75
CA ARG A 314 16.12 9.19 8.58
C ARG A 314 15.54 8.80 7.22
N LEU A 315 14.20 8.69 7.14
CA LEU A 315 13.53 8.36 5.88
C LEU A 315 13.83 9.40 4.78
N ASN A 316 13.91 10.70 5.12
CA ASN A 316 14.26 11.73 4.13
C ASN A 316 15.68 11.57 3.56
N GLU A 317 16.61 11.01 4.32
CA GLU A 317 17.95 10.68 3.81
C GLU A 317 17.86 9.56 2.77
N LEU A 318 17.03 8.54 2.99
CA LEU A 318 16.79 7.47 2.02
C LEU A 318 16.14 7.99 0.74
N LEU A 319 15.08 8.80 0.85
CA LEU A 319 14.43 9.37 -0.33
C LEU A 319 15.37 10.30 -1.10
N GLN A 320 16.17 11.12 -0.40
CA GLN A 320 17.18 11.97 -1.04
C GLN A 320 18.25 11.17 -1.79
N ARG A 321 18.66 9.99 -1.28
CA ARG A 321 19.54 9.08 -2.02
C ARG A 321 18.91 8.62 -3.32
N SER A 322 17.64 8.23 -3.28
CA SER A 322 16.92 7.82 -4.48
C SER A 322 16.79 8.96 -5.50
N GLN A 323 16.48 10.18 -5.03
CA GLN A 323 16.46 11.39 -5.85
C GLN A 323 17.81 11.63 -6.54
N ASN A 324 18.92 11.53 -5.80
CA ASN A 324 20.26 11.77 -6.33
C ASN A 324 20.65 10.73 -7.39
N LEU A 325 20.29 9.46 -7.18
CA LEU A 325 20.54 8.39 -8.16
C LEU A 325 19.72 8.61 -9.44
N ALA A 326 18.44 8.96 -9.33
CA ALA A 326 17.60 9.27 -10.49
C ALA A 326 18.14 10.46 -11.29
N LYS A 327 18.54 11.54 -10.60
CA LYS A 327 19.17 12.72 -11.22
C LYS A 327 20.47 12.37 -11.92
N LYS A 328 21.31 11.53 -11.31
CA LYS A 328 22.53 11.04 -11.92
C LYS A 328 22.28 10.18 -13.16
N ALA A 329 21.17 9.46 -13.21
CA ALA A 329 20.72 8.68 -14.36
C ALA A 329 20.03 9.52 -15.46
N GLY A 330 19.89 10.83 -15.26
CA GLY A 330 19.33 11.76 -16.25
C GLY A 330 17.84 12.07 -16.09
N PHE A 331 17.18 11.57 -15.05
CA PHE A 331 15.81 11.96 -14.73
C PHE A 331 15.78 13.29 -13.95
N PRO A 332 14.74 14.12 -14.04
CA PRO A 332 14.64 15.34 -13.22
C PRO A 332 14.60 15.06 -11.70
N GLY A 333 14.20 13.84 -11.32
CA GLY A 333 14.03 13.38 -9.95
C GLY A 333 13.05 12.19 -9.93
N ILE A 334 12.47 11.91 -8.76
CA ILE A 334 11.37 10.96 -8.56
C ILE A 334 10.22 11.73 -7.89
N LYS A 335 8.96 11.49 -8.26
CA LYS A 335 7.81 12.00 -7.50
C LYS A 335 7.33 10.90 -6.55
N PHE A 336 7.52 11.08 -5.24
CA PHE A 336 7.07 10.11 -4.23
C PHE A 336 5.69 10.47 -3.71
N ILE A 337 4.77 9.50 -3.74
CA ILE A 337 3.40 9.64 -3.21
C ILE A 337 3.23 8.64 -2.07
N ALA A 338 2.92 9.13 -0.87
CA ALA A 338 2.67 8.26 0.27
C ALA A 338 1.31 7.56 0.13
N VAL A 339 1.30 6.23 0.26
CA VAL A 339 0.07 5.42 0.34
C VAL A 339 -0.09 4.98 1.79
N THR A 340 -0.93 5.65 2.57
CA THR A 340 -1.03 5.33 4.00
C THR A 340 -2.36 5.69 4.63
N SER A 341 -2.65 5.03 5.74
CA SER A 341 -3.76 5.27 6.65
C SER A 341 -3.37 4.75 8.03
N GLY A 342 -4.13 5.11 9.06
CA GLY A 342 -3.83 4.65 10.41
C GLY A 342 -4.85 5.12 11.43
N ALA A 343 -4.65 4.67 12.68
CA ALA A 343 -5.48 5.04 13.81
C ALA A 343 -5.51 6.56 14.02
N MET A 344 -6.69 7.10 14.33
CA MET A 344 -6.90 8.54 14.52
C MET A 344 -7.28 8.96 15.95
N THR A 345 -7.47 8.02 16.86
CA THR A 345 -7.89 8.31 18.25
C THR A 345 -6.82 7.90 19.25
N SER A 346 -6.68 8.65 20.34
CA SER A 346 -5.66 8.37 21.36
C SER A 346 -5.86 7.01 22.05
N SER A 347 -7.09 6.49 22.09
CA SER A 347 -7.36 5.13 22.58
C SER A 347 -6.74 4.04 21.70
N LEU A 348 -6.43 4.36 20.43
CA LEU A 348 -5.79 3.49 19.46
C LEU A 348 -4.30 3.83 19.25
N GLN A 349 -3.68 4.67 20.10
CA GLN A 349 -2.26 5.06 19.97
C GLN A 349 -1.31 3.85 19.93
N ALA A 350 -1.61 2.79 20.69
CA ALA A 350 -0.83 1.56 20.69
C ALA A 350 -0.76 0.88 19.31
N TYR A 351 -1.71 1.21 18.44
CA TYR A 351 -1.83 0.76 17.06
C TYR A 351 -1.44 1.85 16.04
N GLY A 352 -1.01 3.02 16.50
CA GLY A 352 -0.54 4.11 15.66
C GLY A 352 0.71 3.73 14.85
N MET A 353 1.04 4.59 13.90
CA MET A 353 2.08 4.44 12.89
C MET A 353 3.46 4.56 13.56
N PRO A 354 4.22 3.48 13.73
CA PRO A 354 5.51 3.52 14.41
C PRO A 354 6.57 4.25 13.59
N THR A 355 7.46 4.97 14.26
CA THR A 355 8.59 5.67 13.62
C THR A 355 9.94 5.16 14.10
N SER A 356 9.95 4.19 15.02
CA SER A 356 11.17 3.52 15.47
C SER A 356 11.00 2.02 15.66
N TRP A 357 12.09 1.28 15.49
CA TRP A 357 12.19 -0.15 15.81
C TRP A 357 13.45 -0.41 16.65
N LYS A 358 13.30 -1.19 17.72
CA LYS A 358 14.40 -1.57 18.63
C LYS A 358 14.40 -3.07 18.91
N PRO A 359 15.56 -3.75 18.85
CA PRO A 359 15.62 -5.18 19.15
C PRO A 359 15.34 -5.46 20.62
N PHE A 360 14.84 -6.66 20.94
CA PHE A 360 14.72 -7.11 22.34
C PHE A 360 16.07 -7.30 23.00
N ASP A 361 17.06 -7.78 22.24
CA ASP A 361 18.44 -8.01 22.64
C ASP A 361 19.35 -7.44 21.53
N PRO A 362 20.12 -6.36 21.79
CA PRO A 362 21.01 -5.76 20.79
C PRO A 362 22.06 -6.72 20.21
N ASP A 363 22.46 -7.77 20.95
CA ASP A 363 23.41 -8.79 20.48
C ASP A 363 22.73 -9.87 19.64
N LYS A 364 21.39 -9.93 19.66
CA LYS A 364 20.58 -10.93 18.95
C LYS A 364 19.34 -10.28 18.31
N PRO A 365 19.51 -9.26 17.45
CA PRO A 365 18.39 -8.49 16.90
C PRO A 365 17.42 -9.35 16.07
N TRP A 366 17.89 -10.47 15.50
CA TRP A 366 17.08 -11.45 14.78
C TRP A 366 16.14 -12.28 15.67
N LYS A 367 16.14 -12.08 17.00
CA LYS A 367 15.14 -12.68 17.91
C LYS A 367 13.85 -11.87 18.01
N GLY A 368 13.79 -10.71 17.35
CA GLY A 368 12.65 -9.82 17.36
C GLY A 368 12.94 -8.47 18.01
N GLY A 369 11.96 -7.57 17.91
CA GLY A 369 12.02 -6.24 18.48
C GLY A 369 10.65 -5.61 18.67
N ASN A 370 10.66 -4.37 19.14
CA ASN A 370 9.48 -3.55 19.34
C ASN A 370 9.49 -2.36 18.40
N TYR A 371 8.34 -2.11 17.79
CA TYR A 371 8.02 -0.84 17.16
C TYR A 371 7.56 0.17 18.22
N SER A 372 8.15 1.37 18.24
CA SER A 372 7.88 2.46 19.18
C SER A 372 7.64 3.78 18.47
N ASP A 373 7.44 4.85 19.26
CA ASP A 373 7.29 6.23 18.77
C ASP A 373 6.15 6.33 17.76
N ARG A 374 5.01 5.78 18.17
CA ARG A 374 3.80 5.66 17.36
C ARG A 374 3.11 7.00 17.25
N LEU A 375 2.75 7.39 16.05
CA LEU A 375 1.97 8.59 15.75
C LEU A 375 0.56 8.21 15.31
N LEU A 376 -0.43 9.04 15.65
CA LEU A 376 -1.74 8.92 15.02
C LEU A 376 -1.65 9.45 13.59
N PHE A 377 -2.58 9.03 12.75
CA PHE A 377 -2.56 9.38 11.33
C PHE A 377 -2.61 10.90 11.12
N GLN A 378 -3.37 11.63 11.94
CA GLN A 378 -3.39 13.11 11.91
C GLN A 378 -2.07 13.79 12.31
N ASP A 379 -1.21 13.09 13.04
CA ASP A 379 0.10 13.62 13.48
C ASP A 379 1.22 13.20 12.53
N TYR A 380 1.03 12.08 11.82
CA TYR A 380 2.00 11.59 10.83
C TYR A 380 1.91 12.37 9.51
N VAL A 381 0.70 12.61 8.98
CA VAL A 381 0.50 13.22 7.66
C VAL A 381 1.19 14.59 7.50
N PRO A 382 1.14 15.51 8.48
CA PRO A 382 1.85 16.79 8.39
C PRO A 382 3.34 16.68 8.11
N ARG A 383 3.98 15.55 8.47
CA ARG A 383 5.43 15.31 8.30
C ARG A 383 5.80 14.90 6.87
N LEU A 384 4.85 14.48 6.04
CA LEU A 384 5.11 13.84 4.75
C LEU A 384 5.96 14.72 3.82
N LYS A 385 5.67 16.02 3.75
CA LYS A 385 6.43 16.96 2.92
C LYS A 385 7.90 17.05 3.35
N ASP A 386 8.16 17.20 4.64
CA ASP A 386 9.52 17.23 5.21
C ASP A 386 10.27 15.90 5.08
N LEU A 387 9.52 14.79 4.99
CA LEU A 387 10.06 13.47 4.72
C LEU A 387 10.48 13.28 3.24
N GLY A 388 10.00 14.14 2.33
CA GLY A 388 10.31 14.10 0.90
C GLY A 388 9.18 13.55 0.02
N PHE A 389 7.95 13.49 0.53
CA PHE A 389 6.76 13.16 -0.27
C PHE A 389 6.13 14.41 -0.86
N GLU A 390 5.55 14.25 -2.04
CA GLU A 390 4.85 15.31 -2.81
C GLU A 390 3.39 14.93 -3.07
N GLY A 391 2.87 13.97 -2.30
CA GLY A 391 1.48 13.57 -2.39
C GLY A 391 1.09 12.56 -1.32
N LEU A 392 -0.22 12.44 -1.12
CA LEU A 392 -0.87 11.49 -0.23
C LEU A 392 -2.03 10.83 -0.96
N THR A 393 -2.10 9.51 -0.83
CA THR A 393 -3.31 8.74 -1.07
C THR A 393 -3.44 7.67 0.00
N ALA A 394 -4.50 6.87 -0.07
CA ALA A 394 -4.68 5.75 0.84
C ALA A 394 -5.06 4.48 0.09
N TYR A 395 -4.60 3.37 0.64
CA TYR A 395 -5.02 2.06 0.23
C TYR A 395 -6.47 1.80 0.66
N ILE A 396 -6.73 1.96 1.96
CA ILE A 396 -8.05 1.88 2.55
C ILE A 396 -8.10 2.68 3.85
N TYR A 397 -9.19 3.41 4.10
CA TYR A 397 -9.52 3.96 5.41
C TYR A 397 -10.47 3.01 6.15
N HIS A 398 -10.12 2.62 7.39
CA HIS A 398 -10.92 1.70 8.23
C HIS A 398 -11.85 2.41 9.23
N ASP A 399 -11.50 3.64 9.59
CA ASP A 399 -12.18 4.49 10.53
C ASP A 399 -11.91 5.96 10.21
N PHE A 400 -12.64 6.86 10.85
CA PHE A 400 -12.35 8.29 10.91
C PHE A 400 -12.69 8.78 12.31
N TYR A 401 -11.66 9.04 13.12
CA TYR A 401 -11.80 9.27 14.56
C TYR A 401 -12.62 8.16 15.24
N ASP A 402 -13.70 8.49 15.98
CA ASP A 402 -14.53 7.51 16.67
C ASP A 402 -15.49 6.74 15.75
N GLN A 403 -15.53 7.08 14.46
CA GLN A 403 -16.43 6.45 13.49
C GLN A 403 -15.75 5.27 12.79
N ASN A 404 -16.36 4.09 12.91
CA ASN A 404 -15.85 2.84 12.36
C ASN A 404 -16.65 2.36 11.14
N ASN A 405 -15.98 1.68 10.20
CA ASN A 405 -16.64 1.08 9.04
C ASN A 405 -17.34 -0.24 9.40
N LYS A 406 -18.59 -0.19 9.88
CA LYS A 406 -19.41 -1.39 10.15
C LYS A 406 -20.33 -1.75 8.98
N SER A 407 -20.51 -0.83 8.05
CA SER A 407 -21.28 -0.98 6.83
C SER A 407 -20.64 -0.16 5.71
N TYR A 408 -21.06 -0.37 4.46
CA TYR A 408 -20.57 0.44 3.35
C TYR A 408 -21.06 1.90 3.42
N ALA A 409 -22.24 2.13 4.00
CA ALA A 409 -22.71 3.48 4.31
C ALA A 409 -21.82 4.20 5.33
N ASP A 410 -21.33 3.48 6.35
CA ASP A 410 -20.35 4.03 7.30
C ASP A 410 -19.02 4.32 6.60
N MET A 411 -18.55 3.41 5.75
CA MET A 411 -17.35 3.63 4.96
C MET A 411 -17.45 4.85 4.05
N ARG A 412 -18.60 5.11 3.41
CA ARG A 412 -18.79 6.34 2.63
C ARG A 412 -18.65 7.59 3.50
N LYS A 413 -19.18 7.57 4.73
CA LYS A 413 -19.08 8.70 5.66
C LYS A 413 -17.65 8.90 6.17
N THR A 414 -16.93 7.84 6.54
CA THR A 414 -15.53 7.95 7.01
C THR A 414 -14.61 8.44 5.89
N TYR A 415 -14.81 7.96 4.65
CA TYR A 415 -14.07 8.46 3.49
C TYR A 415 -14.31 9.95 3.26
N ARG A 416 -15.57 10.43 3.30
CA ARG A 416 -15.86 11.88 3.22
C ARG A 416 -15.13 12.68 4.30
N GLY A 417 -15.12 12.18 5.54
CA GLY A 417 -14.36 12.84 6.62
C GLY A 417 -12.86 12.97 6.32
N HIS A 418 -12.24 11.92 5.77
CA HIS A 418 -10.85 12.00 5.33
C HIS A 418 -10.66 12.96 4.16
N TRP A 419 -11.53 12.88 3.15
CA TRP A 419 -11.48 13.75 1.99
C TRP A 419 -11.57 15.21 2.38
N ASP A 420 -12.54 15.59 3.20
CA ASP A 420 -12.73 16.95 3.71
C ASP A 420 -11.50 17.40 4.49
N LYS A 421 -11.00 16.56 5.40
CA LYS A 421 -9.85 16.88 6.25
C LYS A 421 -8.59 17.13 5.44
N TRP A 422 -8.26 16.24 4.51
CA TRP A 422 -7.00 16.30 3.78
C TRP A 422 -7.04 17.31 2.65
N SER A 423 -8.16 17.42 1.93
CA SER A 423 -8.33 18.50 0.93
C SER A 423 -8.28 19.87 1.60
N ALA A 424 -8.85 20.04 2.81
CA ALA A 424 -8.73 21.28 3.55
C ALA A 424 -7.30 21.55 4.06
N TYR A 425 -6.59 20.51 4.52
CA TYR A 425 -5.21 20.65 5.03
C TYR A 425 -4.23 21.08 3.93
N PHE A 426 -4.34 20.51 2.73
CA PHE A 426 -3.45 20.78 1.61
C PHE A 426 -3.95 21.89 0.66
N ARG A 427 -5.07 22.56 0.97
CA ARG A 427 -5.72 23.53 0.07
C ARG A 427 -4.79 24.62 -0.46
N ASP A 428 -3.87 25.08 0.39
CA ASP A 428 -2.94 26.18 0.08
C ASP A 428 -1.55 25.67 -0.36
N ASP A 429 -1.40 24.37 -0.61
CA ASP A 429 -0.15 23.72 -1.06
C ASP A 429 -0.37 23.05 -2.43
N ASP A 430 -0.23 23.83 -3.50
CA ASP A 430 -0.39 23.38 -4.89
C ASP A 430 0.72 22.43 -5.37
N GLN A 431 1.70 22.13 -4.52
CA GLN A 431 2.80 21.20 -4.80
C GLN A 431 2.60 19.83 -4.13
N PHE A 432 1.51 19.62 -3.38
CA PHE A 432 1.27 18.38 -2.67
C PHE A 432 -0.07 17.74 -3.07
N ASP A 433 0.00 16.67 -3.88
CA ASP A 433 -1.18 16.04 -4.44
C ASP A 433 -1.91 15.17 -3.39
N TYR A 434 -3.08 15.60 -2.92
CA TYR A 434 -3.99 14.69 -2.24
C TYR A 434 -4.86 13.91 -3.26
N GLN A 435 -4.36 12.76 -3.70
CA GLN A 435 -5.06 11.90 -4.66
C GLN A 435 -6.21 11.16 -3.96
N VAL A 436 -7.46 11.50 -4.32
CA VAL A 436 -8.69 11.06 -3.64
C VAL A 436 -8.81 9.53 -3.70
N PRO A 437 -8.74 8.81 -2.56
CA PRO A 437 -8.81 7.36 -2.56
C PRO A 437 -10.26 6.86 -2.44
N VAL A 438 -10.57 5.75 -3.11
CA VAL A 438 -11.88 5.06 -3.07
C VAL A 438 -11.67 3.54 -2.94
N ALA A 439 -12.21 2.93 -1.89
CA ALA A 439 -12.32 1.47 -1.79
C ALA A 439 -13.72 0.96 -2.17
N MET A 440 -13.79 -0.22 -2.80
CA MET A 440 -15.05 -0.93 -3.05
C MET A 440 -15.65 -1.49 -1.76
N GLY A 441 -14.83 -1.84 -0.77
CA GLY A 441 -15.33 -2.39 0.49
C GLY A 441 -14.24 -3.11 1.26
N TRP A 442 -14.67 -3.96 2.20
CA TRP A 442 -13.79 -4.79 3.01
C TRP A 442 -14.50 -6.06 3.50
N ASP A 443 -13.85 -7.20 3.30
CA ASP A 443 -14.28 -8.53 3.73
C ASP A 443 -13.08 -9.49 3.78
N ARG A 444 -12.35 -9.46 4.92
CA ARG A 444 -11.16 -10.29 5.18
C ARG A 444 -11.46 -11.74 5.54
N ARG A 445 -12.72 -12.19 5.50
CA ARG A 445 -13.08 -13.58 5.84
C ARG A 445 -12.35 -14.65 5.00
N PRO A 446 -12.02 -14.43 3.70
CA PRO A 446 -11.15 -15.34 2.94
C PRO A 446 -9.79 -15.59 3.60
N ALA A 447 -9.17 -14.56 4.18
CA ALA A 447 -7.91 -14.67 4.92
C ALA A 447 -8.09 -15.05 6.40
N GLY A 448 -9.32 -15.40 6.80
CA GLY A 448 -9.64 -15.84 8.16
C GLY A 448 -10.36 -14.81 9.01
N GLY A 449 -10.56 -13.57 8.56
CA GLY A 449 -11.25 -12.48 9.25
C GLY A 449 -10.39 -11.70 10.25
N THR A 450 -10.98 -10.77 10.99
CA THR A 450 -10.39 -9.88 12.03
C THR A 450 -10.81 -10.32 13.43
N TRP A 451 -10.88 -11.64 13.66
CA TRP A 451 -11.20 -12.24 14.96
C TRP A 451 -10.11 -11.98 16.01
N PRO A 452 -10.36 -12.20 17.32
CA PRO A 452 -9.36 -11.97 18.33
C PRO A 452 -8.16 -12.87 18.06
N GLN A 453 -7.07 -12.24 17.67
CA GLN A 453 -5.80 -12.90 17.43
C GLN A 453 -5.02 -12.94 18.74
N LYS A 454 -4.25 -14.02 18.96
CA LYS A 454 -3.33 -14.08 20.12
C LYS A 454 -2.29 -12.95 20.10
N SER A 455 -2.06 -12.34 18.94
CA SER A 455 -1.19 -11.16 18.76
C SER A 455 -1.71 -9.90 19.45
N GLY A 456 -2.98 -9.83 19.87
CA GLY A 456 -3.54 -8.65 20.54
C GLY A 456 -4.03 -7.56 19.59
N LEU A 457 -4.19 -7.87 18.30
CA LEU A 457 -4.88 -6.99 17.36
C LEU A 457 -6.33 -6.77 17.82
N PRO A 458 -6.87 -5.54 17.74
CA PRO A 458 -8.25 -5.30 18.11
C PRO A 458 -9.10 -6.15 17.17
N SER A 459 -9.87 -7.05 17.77
CA SER A 459 -10.74 -7.89 16.99
C SER A 459 -11.92 -7.06 16.51
N GLU A 460 -12.10 -6.97 15.21
CA GLU A 460 -13.17 -6.19 14.62
C GLU A 460 -14.00 -6.99 13.61
N PRO A 461 -14.54 -8.17 13.96
CA PRO A 461 -15.19 -9.04 12.97
C PRO A 461 -16.45 -8.43 12.36
N LEU A 462 -17.02 -7.43 13.04
CA LEU A 462 -18.12 -6.60 12.53
C LEU A 462 -17.71 -5.79 11.30
N LYS A 463 -16.41 -5.51 11.12
CA LYS A 463 -15.87 -4.80 9.97
C LYS A 463 -15.66 -5.72 8.77
N ASP A 464 -15.60 -7.04 8.92
CA ASP A 464 -15.33 -7.99 7.80
C ASP A 464 -16.52 -8.22 6.84
N ARG A 465 -17.47 -7.29 6.78
CA ARG A 465 -18.67 -7.37 5.94
C ARG A 465 -19.08 -6.03 5.37
N VAL A 466 -18.12 -5.14 5.19
CA VAL A 466 -18.34 -3.84 4.56
C VAL A 466 -18.44 -4.05 3.06
N ARG A 467 -19.66 -4.33 2.57
CA ARG A 467 -19.92 -4.73 1.18
C ARG A 467 -20.72 -3.66 0.45
N SER A 468 -20.29 -3.33 -0.76
CA SER A 468 -21.03 -2.51 -1.69
C SER A 468 -21.76 -3.36 -2.74
N ASP A 469 -22.53 -2.66 -3.57
CA ASP A 469 -23.05 -3.09 -4.86
C ASP A 469 -22.77 -2.00 -5.90
N LYS A 470 -23.23 -2.19 -7.15
CA LYS A 470 -23.07 -1.20 -8.22
C LYS A 470 -23.57 0.19 -7.81
N SER A 471 -24.77 0.27 -7.24
CA SER A 471 -25.45 1.54 -6.93
C SER A 471 -24.72 2.31 -5.82
N THR A 472 -24.38 1.63 -4.74
CA THR A 472 -23.72 2.23 -3.59
C THR A 472 -22.27 2.60 -3.89
N PHE A 473 -21.55 1.78 -4.67
CA PHE A 473 -20.20 2.10 -5.14
C PHE A 473 -20.20 3.28 -6.09
N LYS A 474 -21.13 3.31 -7.07
CA LYS A 474 -21.34 4.45 -7.96
C LYS A 474 -21.55 5.74 -7.17
N ALA A 475 -22.41 5.71 -6.14
CA ALA A 475 -22.64 6.87 -5.30
C ALA A 475 -21.38 7.33 -4.55
N LYS A 476 -20.50 6.42 -4.11
CA LYS A 476 -19.20 6.78 -3.51
C LYS A 476 -18.25 7.40 -4.54
N LEU A 477 -18.23 6.88 -5.77
CA LEU A 477 -17.44 7.46 -6.87
C LEU A 477 -17.92 8.87 -7.23
N THR A 478 -19.24 9.10 -7.24
CA THR A 478 -19.82 10.43 -7.47
C THR A 478 -19.36 11.42 -6.40
N ASP A 479 -19.47 11.05 -5.12
CA ASP A 479 -18.97 11.89 -4.03
C ASP A 479 -17.45 12.19 -4.18
N ALA A 480 -16.66 11.17 -4.53
CA ALA A 480 -15.21 11.31 -4.69
C ALA A 480 -14.84 12.22 -5.88
N ARG A 481 -15.58 12.10 -6.99
CA ARG A 481 -15.45 12.98 -8.15
C ARG A 481 -15.75 14.43 -7.79
N GLU A 482 -16.84 14.68 -7.07
CA GLU A 482 -17.22 16.03 -6.62
C GLU A 482 -16.11 16.66 -5.77
N VAL A 483 -15.63 15.94 -4.74
CA VAL A 483 -14.51 16.40 -3.91
C VAL A 483 -13.27 16.73 -4.75
N LEU A 484 -12.89 15.82 -5.66
CA LEU A 484 -11.70 16.01 -6.49
C LEU A 484 -11.83 17.26 -7.37
N LEU A 485 -12.99 17.47 -8.01
CA LEU A 485 -13.22 18.63 -8.87
C LEU A 485 -13.26 19.94 -8.08
N GLU A 486 -13.91 19.95 -6.92
CA GLU A 486 -14.00 21.14 -6.05
C GLU A 486 -12.65 21.57 -5.47
N ASN A 487 -11.72 20.62 -5.28
CA ASN A 487 -10.41 20.85 -4.67
C ASN A 487 -9.26 20.58 -5.65
N ARG A 488 -9.52 20.62 -6.96
CA ARG A 488 -8.55 20.22 -8.02
C ARG A 488 -7.23 20.98 -7.95
N SER A 489 -7.23 22.22 -7.46
CA SER A 489 -6.00 23.03 -7.29
C SER A 489 -5.01 22.45 -6.29
N SER A 490 -5.46 21.68 -5.30
CA SER A 490 -4.62 21.06 -4.25
C SER A 490 -4.64 19.54 -4.27
N ASN A 491 -5.71 18.93 -4.77
CA ASN A 491 -5.84 17.47 -4.82
C ASN A 491 -5.18 16.88 -6.09
N GLY A 492 -4.80 17.73 -7.04
CA GLY A 492 -4.43 17.30 -8.38
C GLY A 492 -5.65 16.73 -9.11
N ASN A 493 -5.41 15.77 -10.01
CA ASN A 493 -6.44 15.24 -10.90
C ASN A 493 -6.58 13.70 -10.85
N THR A 494 -6.01 13.06 -9.83
CA THR A 494 -5.98 11.59 -9.72
C THR A 494 -6.96 11.07 -8.67
N LEU A 495 -7.79 10.10 -9.08
CA LEU A 495 -8.60 9.28 -8.19
C LEU A 495 -8.00 7.88 -8.10
N MET A 496 -7.67 7.42 -6.90
CA MET A 496 -7.06 6.11 -6.66
C MET A 496 -8.11 5.11 -6.18
N VAL A 497 -8.39 4.08 -6.97
CA VAL A 497 -9.31 3.01 -6.58
C VAL A 497 -8.53 1.83 -6.00
N CYS A 498 -8.85 1.46 -4.77
CA CYS A 498 -8.47 0.17 -4.24
C CYS A 498 -9.62 -0.83 -4.41
N CYS A 499 -9.37 -2.01 -4.97
CA CYS A 499 -8.16 -2.42 -5.70
C CYS A 499 -8.56 -3.25 -6.91
N TRP A 500 -7.65 -3.44 -7.88
CA TRP A 500 -7.92 -4.36 -9.00
C TRP A 500 -8.29 -5.74 -8.46
N ASN A 501 -7.42 -6.37 -7.68
CA ASN A 501 -7.51 -7.80 -7.35
C ASN A 501 -7.14 -8.16 -5.90
N GLU A 502 -7.37 -7.30 -4.90
CA GLU A 502 -7.13 -7.66 -3.48
C GLU A 502 -8.26 -8.58 -2.94
N TYR A 503 -8.24 -9.82 -3.39
CA TYR A 503 -9.29 -10.81 -3.11
C TYR A 503 -9.38 -11.19 -1.63
N LEU A 504 -8.25 -11.21 -0.93
CA LEU A 504 -8.17 -11.72 0.44
C LEU A 504 -8.70 -10.75 1.48
N GLU A 505 -8.67 -9.45 1.18
CA GLU A 505 -9.34 -8.41 1.95
C GLU A 505 -10.73 -8.07 1.39
N GLY A 506 -11.13 -8.72 0.29
CA GLY A 506 -12.42 -8.51 -0.34
C GLY A 506 -12.61 -7.12 -0.97
N ASN A 507 -11.50 -6.45 -1.29
CA ASN A 507 -11.47 -5.12 -1.89
C ASN A 507 -10.99 -5.24 -3.35
N HIS A 508 -11.78 -5.88 -4.22
CA HIS A 508 -11.42 -6.18 -5.60
C HIS A 508 -12.50 -5.72 -6.58
N ILE A 509 -12.13 -4.91 -7.57
CA ILE A 509 -13.01 -4.47 -8.65
C ILE A 509 -12.90 -5.34 -9.91
N GLU A 510 -11.89 -6.23 -9.96
CA GLU A 510 -11.75 -7.24 -11.01
C GLU A 510 -13.05 -8.06 -11.13
N PRO A 511 -13.60 -8.19 -12.36
CA PRO A 511 -14.86 -8.88 -12.57
C PRO A 511 -14.90 -10.26 -11.93
N SER A 512 -15.97 -10.54 -11.19
CA SER A 512 -16.15 -11.78 -10.43
C SER A 512 -17.50 -12.44 -10.71
N ARG A 513 -17.69 -13.68 -10.27
CA ARG A 513 -18.98 -14.37 -10.40
C ARG A 513 -20.11 -13.68 -9.64
N GLY A 514 -19.81 -13.08 -8.49
CA GLY A 514 -20.79 -12.42 -7.62
C GLY A 514 -21.21 -11.05 -8.12
N HIS A 515 -20.27 -10.25 -8.64
CA HIS A 515 -20.51 -8.87 -9.04
C HIS A 515 -20.48 -8.63 -10.55
N GLY A 516 -20.11 -9.61 -11.37
CA GLY A 516 -19.95 -9.41 -12.81
C GLY A 516 -19.02 -8.23 -13.09
N PHE A 517 -19.51 -7.25 -13.86
CA PHE A 517 -18.81 -6.02 -14.22
C PHE A 517 -19.26 -4.79 -13.43
N ASP A 518 -20.09 -4.96 -12.40
CA ASP A 518 -20.76 -3.87 -11.67
C ASP A 518 -19.82 -2.70 -11.31
N TYR A 519 -18.64 -3.01 -10.76
CA TYR A 519 -17.68 -2.00 -10.32
C TYR A 519 -17.01 -1.26 -11.48
N LEU A 520 -16.65 -1.97 -12.56
CA LEU A 520 -16.07 -1.35 -13.75
C LEU A 520 -17.10 -0.49 -14.48
N GLU A 521 -18.34 -0.96 -14.58
CA GLU A 521 -19.45 -0.17 -15.14
C GLU A 521 -19.71 1.10 -14.34
N ALA A 522 -19.68 1.03 -13.00
CA ALA A 522 -19.82 2.21 -12.15
C ALA A 522 -18.68 3.22 -12.34
N ILE A 523 -17.43 2.77 -12.51
CA ILE A 523 -16.29 3.63 -12.83
C ILE A 523 -16.54 4.33 -14.17
N ARG A 524 -16.85 3.57 -15.22
CA ARG A 524 -17.11 4.12 -16.56
C ARG A 524 -18.26 5.13 -16.57
N GLU A 525 -19.33 4.85 -15.84
CA GLU A 525 -20.51 5.73 -15.76
C GLU A 525 -20.25 7.06 -15.03
N VAL A 526 -19.21 7.16 -14.19
CA VAL A 526 -18.97 8.34 -13.33
C VAL A 526 -17.71 9.09 -13.73
N LEU A 527 -16.66 8.39 -14.14
CA LEU A 527 -15.31 8.93 -14.29
C LEU A 527 -14.82 8.97 -15.74
N SER A 528 -15.42 8.20 -16.64
CA SER A 528 -15.07 8.30 -18.06
C SER A 528 -15.73 9.53 -18.72
N PRO A 529 -15.04 10.18 -19.69
CA PRO A 529 -15.55 11.34 -20.42
C PRO A 529 -16.88 11.11 -21.16
#